data_AF-E4KN56-F1
#
_entry.id   AF-E4KN56-F1
#
_cell.length_a   1.000
_cell.length_b   1.000
_cell.length_c   1.000
_cell.angle_alpha   90.00
_cell.angle_beta   90.00
_cell.angle_gamma   90.00
#
_symmetry.space_group_name_H-M   'P 1'
#
loop_
_entity.id
_entity.type
_entity.pdbx_description
1 polymer ?
#
loop_
_entity_poly.entity_id
_entity_poly.type
_entity_poly.pdbx_seq_one_letter_code
_entity_poly.pdbx_strand_id
1 'polypeptide(L)' 'MQLKGIFSNIEGVIFNMDGVLADSEPIFIKAKNMILRDENESCDLDYHINIMGTTYYYTCSKMKDDFNLKYDVNYYMDK' A
#
# COMPACT_ATOMS: atom_id res chain seq x y z
N MET A 1 26.96 13.79 25.14
CA MET A 1 25.93 14.52 24.37
C MET A 1 24.58 14.18 24.98
N GLN A 2 23.99 15.09 25.77
CA GLN A 2 22.70 14.89 26.44
C GLN A 2 21.65 15.60 25.60
N LEU A 3 20.71 14.85 25.01
CA LEU A 3 19.48 15.42 24.46
C LEU A 3 18.59 15.85 25.63
N LYS A 4 18.92 16.98 26.26
CA LYS A 4 18.06 17.65 27.24
C LYS A 4 17.28 18.73 26.52
N GLY A 5 16.03 18.42 26.21
CA GLY A 5 15.05 19.40 25.78
C GLY A 5 13.88 18.75 25.05
N ILE A 6 12.67 19.17 25.45
CA ILE A 6 11.45 19.22 24.62
C ILE A 6 10.43 18.07 24.79
N PHE A 7 10.30 17.40 25.94
CA PHE A 7 9.04 16.72 26.26
C PHE A 7 8.72 16.84 27.75
N SER A 8 7.92 17.84 28.11
CA SER A 8 7.30 17.96 29.44
C SER A 8 5.80 18.19 29.24
N ASN A 9 4.97 17.44 29.97
CA ASN A 9 3.50 17.35 29.84
C ASN A 9 2.99 16.72 28.52
N ILE A 10 3.50 15.54 28.14
CA ILE A 10 2.78 14.71 27.15
C ILE A 10 1.68 13.94 27.87
N GLU A 11 0.42 14.20 27.51
CA GLU A 11 -0.74 13.47 28.00
C GLU A 11 -1.17 12.33 27.06
N GLY A 12 -0.67 12.31 25.81
CA GLY A 12 -0.96 11.26 24.84
C GLY A 12 -0.06 11.31 23.61
N VAL A 13 0.05 10.16 22.93
CA VAL A 13 0.80 9.98 21.69
C VAL A 13 -0.08 9.23 20.69
N ILE A 14 -0.14 9.72 19.45
CA ILE A 14 -0.88 9.07 18.36
C ILE A 14 0.13 8.34 17.49
N PHE A 15 -0.06 7.04 17.32
CA PHE A 15 0.73 6.21 16.43
C PHE A 15 -0.09 5.94 15.16
N ASN A 16 0.57 6.06 14.01
CA ASN A 16 0.00 5.51 12.78
C ASN A 16 -0.11 3.99 12.89
N MET A 17 -1.00 3.37 12.12
CA MET A 17 -1.15 1.91 12.15
C MET A 17 -0.18 1.23 11.17
N ASP A 18 -0.35 1.51 9.88
CA ASP A 18 0.43 0.89 8.81
C ASP A 18 1.88 1.38 8.80
N GLY A 19 2.82 0.44 8.74
CA GLY A 19 4.26 0.71 8.76
C GLY A 19 4.81 1.17 10.12
N VAL A 20 3.96 1.26 11.16
CA VAL A 20 4.37 1.68 12.51
C VAL A 20 3.95 0.65 13.56
N LEU A 21 2.65 0.36 13.70
CA LEU A 21 2.15 -0.67 14.61
C LEU A 21 2.12 -2.05 13.96
N ALA A 22 1.86 -2.10 12.65
CA ALA A 22 1.84 -3.32 11.87
C ALA A 22 2.57 -3.13 10.54
N ASP A 23 3.42 -4.10 10.19
CA ASP A 23 4.03 -4.17 8.87
C ASP A 23 3.04 -4.82 7.88
N SER A 24 2.11 -4.02 7.38
CA SER A 24 1.07 -4.44 6.43
C SER A 24 1.51 -4.37 4.97
N GLU A 25 2.63 -3.71 4.67
CA GLU A 25 3.11 -3.48 3.29
C GLU A 25 3.41 -4.78 2.53
N PRO A 26 4.11 -5.79 3.08
CA PRO A 26 4.39 -7.03 2.37
C PRO A 26 3.12 -7.79 1.99
N ILE A 27 2.10 -7.74 2.83
CA ILE A 27 0.80 -8.38 2.57
C ILE A 27 0.09 -7.66 1.42
N PHE A 28 0.10 -6.33 1.44
CA PHE A 28 -0.52 -5.52 0.40
C PHE A 28 0.16 -5.68 -0.96
N ILE A 29 1.50 -5.75 -0.99
CA ILE A 29 2.28 -6.04 -2.21
C ILE A 29 1.95 -7.44 -2.73
N LYS A 30 1.89 -8.44 -1.83
CA LYS A 30 1.54 -9.80 -2.21
C LYS A 30 0.14 -9.89 -2.83
N ALA A 31 -0.86 -9.21 -2.26
CA ALA A 31 -2.22 -9.19 -2.78
C ALA A 31 -2.27 -8.61 -4.21
N LYS A 32 -1.61 -7.47 -4.46
CA LYS A 32 -1.54 -6.86 -5.80
C LYS A 32 -0.84 -7.77 -6.81
N ASN A 33 0.27 -8.41 -6.40
CA ASN A 33 0.95 -9.39 -7.25
C ASN A 33 0.08 -10.61 -7.55
N MET A 34 -0.82 -11.03 -6.66
CA MET A 34 -1.77 -12.10 -6.95
C MET A 34 -2.79 -11.69 -8.02
N ILE A 35 -3.28 -10.44 -7.99
CA ILE A 35 -4.15 -9.90 -9.04
C ILE A 35 -3.44 -9.90 -10.40
N LEU A 36 -2.22 -9.37 -10.46
CA LEU A 36 -1.44 -9.35 -11.71
C LEU A 36 -1.19 -10.77 -12.22
N ARG A 37 -0.79 -11.69 -11.32
CA ARG A 37 -0.52 -13.09 -11.68
C ARG A 37 -1.76 -13.79 -12.24
N ASP A 38 -2.95 -13.54 -11.68
CA ASP A 38 -4.20 -14.12 -12.19
C ASP A 38 -4.52 -13.64 -13.62
N GLU A 39 -4.02 -12.47 -14.01
CA GLU A 39 -4.12 -11.88 -15.35
C GLU A 39 -2.89 -12.21 -16.23
N ASN A 40 -1.96 -13.04 -15.76
CA ASN A 40 -0.68 -13.37 -16.39
C ASN A 40 0.30 -12.19 -16.54
N GLU A 41 0.14 -11.17 -15.71
CA GLU A 41 0.99 -9.99 -15.63
C GLU A 41 1.94 -10.05 -14.42
N SER A 42 2.99 -9.23 -14.43
CA SER A 42 3.90 -9.06 -13.30
C SER A 42 4.60 -7.71 -13.33
N CYS A 43 5.06 -7.25 -12.16
CA CYS A 43 5.83 -6.01 -12.04
C CYS A 43 6.88 -6.12 -10.94
N ASP A 44 7.80 -5.16 -10.90
CA ASP A 44 8.79 -5.05 -9.85
C ASP A 44 8.22 -4.41 -8.58
N LEU A 45 9.05 -4.37 -7.54
CA LEU A 45 8.71 -3.74 -6.27
C LEU A 45 8.55 -2.21 -6.41
N ASP A 46 9.34 -1.59 -7.29
CA ASP A 46 9.36 -0.14 -7.49
C ASP A 46 8.01 0.37 -8.00
N TYR A 47 7.34 -0.38 -8.88
CA TYR A 47 5.95 -0.09 -9.27
C TYR A 47 5.02 0.03 -8.06
N HIS A 48 5.08 -0.93 -7.13
CA HIS A 48 4.23 -0.95 -5.94
C HIS A 48 4.53 0.20 -4.99
N ILE A 49 5.81 0.58 -4.85
CA ILE A 49 6.24 1.71 -4.04
C ILE A 49 5.69 3.02 -4.60
N ASN A 50 5.70 3.20 -5.93
CA ASN A 50 5.24 4.43 -6.58
C ASN A 50 3.73 4.70 -6.42
N ILE A 51 2.93 3.66 -6.14
CA ILE A 51 1.49 3.79 -5.92
C ILE A 51 1.08 3.57 -4.45
N MET A 52 2.06 3.42 -3.56
CA MET A 52 1.84 3.24 -2.12
C MET A 52 1.20 4.48 -1.49
N GLY A 53 0.34 4.28 -0.48
CA GLY A 53 -0.37 5.37 0.20
C GLY A 53 -1.53 5.98 -0.59
N THR A 54 -1.86 5.43 -1.77
CA THR A 54 -3.04 5.84 -2.54
C THR A 54 -4.30 5.08 -2.11
N THR A 55 -5.46 5.57 -2.53
CA THR A 55 -6.71 4.85 -2.27
C THR A 55 -6.73 3.52 -3.03
N TYR A 56 -7.42 2.53 -2.48
CA TYR A 56 -7.50 1.20 -3.10
C TYR A 56 -8.10 1.25 -4.51
N TYR A 57 -9.15 2.06 -4.70
CA TYR A 57 -9.74 2.31 -6.02
C TYR A 57 -8.74 2.89 -7.03
N TYR A 58 -7.94 3.88 -6.59
CA TYR A 58 -6.91 4.47 -7.46
C TYR A 58 -5.83 3.44 -7.83
N THR A 59 -5.36 2.67 -6.85
CA THR A 59 -4.40 1.57 -7.07
C THR A 59 -4.93 0.58 -8.12
N CYS A 60 -6.15 0.05 -7.95
CA CYS A 60 -6.74 -0.91 -8.88
C CYS A 60 -6.99 -0.30 -10.27
N SER A 61 -7.43 0.96 -10.33
CA SER A 61 -7.62 1.68 -11.61
C SER A 61 -6.29 1.83 -12.35
N LYS A 62 -5.25 2.25 -11.63
CA LYS A 62 -3.92 2.44 -12.20
C LYS A 62 -3.29 1.13 -12.67
N MET A 63 -3.43 0.05 -11.90
CA MET A 63 -2.99 -1.28 -12.32
C MET A 63 -3.75 -1.75 -13.57
N LYS A 64 -5.08 -1.55 -13.62
CA LYS A 64 -5.88 -1.88 -14.79
C LYS A 64 -5.38 -1.16 -16.04
N ASP A 65 -5.12 0.14 -15.93
CA ASP A 65 -4.70 0.97 -17.06
C ASP A 65 -3.26 0.66 -17.49
N ASP A 66 -2.32 0.54 -16.54
CA ASP A 66 -0.89 0.33 -16.82
C ASP A 66 -0.60 -1.07 -17.40
N PHE A 67 -1.35 -2.10 -17.00
CA PHE A 67 -1.18 -3.50 -17.45
C PHE A 67 -2.30 -4.01 -18.36
N ASN A 68 -3.23 -3.13 -18.76
CA ASN A 68 -4.36 -3.46 -19.63
C ASN A 68 -5.19 -4.67 -19.12
N LEU A 69 -5.46 -4.72 -17.81
CA LEU A 69 -6.12 -5.86 -17.17
C LEU A 69 -7.56 -6.03 -17.66
N LYS A 70 -8.02 -7.27 -17.78
CA LYS A 70 -9.26 -7.65 -18.50
C LYS A 70 -10.53 -7.12 -17.85
N TYR A 71 -10.71 -7.35 -16.56
CA TYR A 71 -11.95 -7.02 -15.84
C TYR A 71 -12.00 -5.55 -15.39
N ASP A 72 -13.17 -5.07 -14.98
CA ASP A 72 -13.32 -3.71 -14.49
C ASP A 72 -12.74 -3.55 -13.07
N VAL A 73 -12.62 -2.30 -12.62
CA VAL A 73 -12.00 -1.98 -11.31
C VAL A 73 -12.77 -2.63 -10.15
N ASN A 74 -14.11 -2.73 -10.23
CA ASN A 74 -14.89 -3.30 -9.13
C ASN A 74 -14.63 -4.80 -8.97
N TYR A 75 -14.43 -5.54 -10.06
CA TYR A 75 -14.04 -6.94 -9.99
C TYR A 75 -12.76 -7.16 -9.17
N TYR A 76 -11.76 -6.27 -9.31
CA TYR A 76 -10.51 -6.36 -8.55
C TYR A 76 -10.62 -5.85 -7.12
N MET A 77 -11.56 -4.94 -6.85
CA MET A 77 -11.85 -4.41 -5.51
C MET A 77 -12.53 -5.44 -4.60
N ASP A 78 -13.23 -6.43 -5.19
CA ASP A 78 -13.96 -7.48 -4.48
C ASP A 78 -13.10 -8.73 -4.18
N LYS A 79 -11.81 -8.73 -4.56
CA LYS A 79 -10.86 -9.82 -4.34
C LYS A 79 -10.04 -9.62 -3.06
#